data_AF-A0A1H3XBD6-F1
#
_entry.id   AF-A0A1H3XBD6-F1
#
_cell.length_a   1.000
_cell.length_b   1.000
_cell.length_c   1.000
_cell.angle_alpha   90.00
_cell.angle_beta   90.00
_cell.angle_gamma   90.00
#
_symmetry.space_group_name_H-M   'P 1'
#
loop_
_entity.id
_entity.type
_entity.pdbx_description
1 polymer ?
#
loop_
_entity_poly.entity_id
_entity_poly.type
_entity_poly.pdbx_seq_one_letter_code
_entity_poly.pdbx_strand_id
1 'polypeptide(L)'
;MDHRHDPVIAVPAAHPVLDADIAILDLSLRTTNVLRLNQLHTVRDLTRVPARKLFVLSRLGRNSLREIVESVNRQGLQLAE
;
A
#
# COMPACT_ATOMS: atom_id res chain seq x y z
N MET A 1 24.64 36.76 -11.62
CA MET A 1 23.97 35.54 -12.13
C MET A 1 24.59 34.34 -11.42
N ASP A 2 24.25 34.16 -10.14
CA ASP A 2 24.75 33.01 -9.37
C ASP A 2 23.54 32.28 -8.78
N HIS A 3 23.38 31.04 -9.21
CA HIS A 3 22.23 30.19 -8.96
C HIS A 3 22.34 29.67 -7.52
N ARG A 4 21.77 30.41 -6.56
CA ARG A 4 21.40 29.83 -5.27
C ARG A 4 20.20 28.92 -5.47
N HIS A 5 20.45 27.74 -6.01
CA HIS A 5 19.57 26.60 -5.86
C HIS A 5 19.99 25.91 -4.57
N ASP A 6 19.17 26.09 -3.54
CA ASP A 6 19.27 25.33 -2.30
C ASP A 6 19.26 23.82 -2.61
N PRO A 7 20.22 23.02 -2.11
CA PRO A 7 20.03 21.59 -2.06
C PRO A 7 19.00 21.33 -0.96
N VAL A 8 17.73 21.22 -1.35
CA VAL A 8 16.66 20.80 -0.46
C VAL A 8 17.05 19.42 0.05
N ILE A 9 17.37 19.39 1.35
CA ILE A 9 17.81 18.22 2.10
C ILE A 9 16.83 17.07 1.83
N ALA A 10 17.35 15.98 1.25
CA ALA A 10 16.62 14.73 1.11
C ALA A 10 16.21 14.25 2.51
N VAL A 11 14.94 14.44 2.84
CA VAL A 11 14.30 13.94 4.05
C VAL A 11 14.43 12.40 4.04
N PRO A 12 14.81 11.76 5.17
CA PRO A 12 15.25 10.38 5.17
C PRO A 12 14.14 9.42 4.74
N ALA A 13 14.58 8.33 4.13
CA ALA A 13 13.85 7.19 3.58
C ALA A 13 12.87 6.50 4.55
N ALA A 14 11.78 7.17 4.88
CA ALA A 14 10.56 6.55 5.39
C ALA A 14 9.47 6.86 4.37
N HIS A 15 9.02 5.88 3.60
CA HIS A 15 7.85 6.05 2.74
C HIS A 15 6.67 6.39 3.67
N PRO A 16 6.20 7.66 3.74
CA PRO A 16 5.16 8.04 4.70
C PRO A 16 3.86 7.28 4.47
N VAL A 17 3.67 6.77 3.24
CA VAL A 17 2.55 5.92 2.84
C VAL A 17 2.53 4.57 3.55
N LEU A 18 3.67 4.02 4.01
CA LEU A 18 3.69 2.73 4.70
C LEU A 18 2.99 2.80 6.08
N ASP A 19 3.18 3.90 6.79
CA ASP A 19 2.52 4.14 8.08
C ASP A 19 1.07 4.64 7.94
N ALA A 20 0.65 4.96 6.72
CA ALA A 20 -0.71 5.41 6.45
C ALA A 20 -1.74 4.27 6.55
N ASP A 21 -2.98 4.63 6.86
CA ASP A 21 -4.13 3.72 6.83
C ASP A 21 -4.35 3.19 5.41
N ILE A 22 -4.79 1.93 5.28
CA ILE A 22 -5.14 1.33 3.99
C ILE A 22 -6.18 2.14 3.20
N ALA A 23 -6.94 3.03 3.84
CA ALA A 23 -7.87 3.96 3.19
C ALA A 23 -7.19 4.87 2.16
N ILE A 24 -5.89 5.17 2.31
CA ILE A 24 -5.14 5.95 1.31
C ILE A 24 -5.01 5.24 -0.04
N LEU A 25 -5.18 3.91 -0.05
CA LEU A 25 -5.14 3.11 -1.27
C LEU A 25 -6.45 3.19 -2.06
N ASP A 26 -7.47 3.89 -1.57
CA ASP A 26 -8.74 4.10 -2.28
C ASP A 26 -9.31 2.78 -2.86
N LEU A 27 -9.26 1.72 -2.05
CA LEU A 27 -9.74 0.39 -2.41
C LEU A 27 -11.26 0.32 -2.24
N SER A 28 -11.91 -0.65 -2.92
CA SER A 28 -13.34 -0.85 -2.71
C SER A 28 -13.67 -1.14 -1.24
N LEU A 29 -14.85 -0.71 -0.79
CA LEU A 29 -15.30 -0.91 0.59
C LEU A 29 -15.23 -2.38 1.02
N ARG A 30 -15.50 -3.31 0.09
CA ARG A 30 -15.36 -4.75 0.31
C ARG A 30 -13.90 -5.13 0.59
N THR A 31 -12.98 -4.71 -0.26
CA THR A 31 -11.54 -4.98 -0.12
C THR A 31 -11.03 -4.42 1.21
N THR A 32 -11.35 -3.16 1.52
CA THR A 32 -10.98 -2.49 2.78
C THR A 32 -11.53 -3.22 4.01
N ASN A 33 -12.81 -3.63 3.98
CA ASN A 33 -13.42 -4.37 5.09
C ASN A 33 -12.75 -5.71 5.32
N VAL A 34 -12.41 -6.44 4.25
CA VAL A 34 -11.72 -7.72 4.38
C VAL A 34 -10.30 -7.55 4.92
N LEU A 35 -9.57 -6.52 4.48
CA LEU A 35 -8.25 -6.21 5.03
C LEU A 35 -8.32 -5.89 6.53
N ARG A 36 -9.28 -5.05 6.96
CA ARG A 36 -9.51 -4.74 8.38
C ARG A 36 -9.93 -5.96 9.20
N LEU A 37 -10.78 -6.84 8.66
CA LEU A 37 -11.14 -8.11 9.30
C LEU A 37 -9.92 -9.03 9.52
N ASN A 38 -8.91 -8.93 8.66
CA ASN A 38 -7.64 -9.64 8.78
C ASN A 38 -6.58 -8.84 9.58
N GLN A 39 -6.99 -7.81 10.33
CA GLN A 39 -6.12 -6.96 11.14
C GLN A 39 -5.05 -6.22 10.32
N LEU A 40 -5.28 -6.00 9.02
CA LEU A 40 -4.43 -5.20 8.13
C LEU A 40 -4.98 -3.79 8.05
N HIS A 41 -4.46 -2.90 8.91
CA HIS A 41 -4.97 -1.53 9.04
C HIS A 41 -4.07 -0.53 8.30
N THR A 42 -2.78 -0.83 8.18
CA THR A 42 -1.80 0.03 7.52
C THR A 42 -1.32 -0.55 6.20
N VAL A 43 -0.81 0.31 5.32
CA VAL A 43 -0.18 -0.11 4.06
C VAL A 43 1.05 -0.97 4.34
N ARG A 44 1.81 -0.69 5.40
CA ARG A 44 2.94 -1.52 5.84
C ARG A 44 2.49 -2.96 6.09
N ASP A 45 1.42 -3.15 6.85
CA ASP A 45 0.92 -4.49 7.15
C ASP A 45 0.52 -5.22 5.88
N LEU A 46 -0.17 -4.52 4.96
CA LEU A 46 -0.54 -5.06 3.65
C LEU A 46 0.68 -5.49 2.82
N THR A 47 1.70 -4.64 2.70
CA THR A 47 2.92 -4.93 1.92
C THR A 47 3.73 -6.11 2.47
N ARG A 48 3.61 -6.41 3.77
CA ARG A 48 4.26 -7.55 4.42
C ARG A 48 3.56 -8.88 4.13
N VAL A 49 2.32 -8.85 3.67
CA VAL A 49 1.57 -10.07 3.34
C VAL A 49 1.73 -10.38 1.85
N PRO A 50 2.14 -11.60 1.49
CA PRO A 50 2.31 -11.95 0.09
C PRO A 50 0.96 -12.06 -0.63
N ALA A 51 0.95 -11.70 -1.91
CA ALA A 51 -0.27 -11.67 -2.73
C ALA A 51 -1.02 -13.02 -2.73
N ARG A 52 -0.26 -14.13 -2.71
CA ARG A 52 -0.80 -15.49 -2.63
C ARG A 52 -1.58 -15.73 -1.33
N LYS A 53 -1.05 -15.23 -0.21
CA LYS A 53 -1.67 -15.37 1.11
C LYS A 53 -2.89 -14.45 1.23
N LEU A 54 -2.85 -13.24 0.68
CA LEU A 54 -4.02 -12.37 0.57
C LEU A 54 -5.14 -13.05 -0.21
N PHE A 55 -4.81 -13.71 -1.33
CA PHE A 55 -5.78 -14.43 -2.15
C PHE A 55 -6.45 -15.62 -1.43
N VAL A 56 -5.72 -16.31 -0.54
CA VAL A 56 -6.25 -17.47 0.20
C VAL A 56 -7.00 -17.06 1.47
N LEU A 57 -6.45 -16.12 2.25
CA LEU A 57 -7.05 -15.63 3.50
C LEU A 57 -8.35 -14.89 3.25
N SER A 58 -8.34 -14.13 2.17
CA SER A 58 -9.44 -13.27 1.82
C SER A 58 -10.27 -14.04 0.82
N ARG A 59 -11.56 -14.25 1.10
CA ARG A 59 -12.55 -14.69 0.09
C ARG A 59 -12.82 -13.58 -0.95
N LEU A 60 -11.76 -12.88 -1.32
CA LEU A 60 -11.65 -11.82 -2.31
C LEU A 60 -11.43 -12.52 -3.64
N GLY A 61 -12.27 -12.17 -4.61
CA GLY A 61 -12.09 -12.67 -5.97
C GLY A 61 -10.84 -12.08 -6.62
N ARG A 62 -10.52 -12.58 -7.82
CA ARG A 62 -9.42 -12.07 -8.65
C ARG A 62 -9.44 -10.55 -8.83
N ASN A 63 -10.64 -9.95 -8.90
CA ASN A 63 -10.80 -8.51 -9.07
C ASN A 63 -10.27 -7.71 -7.88
N SER A 64 -10.58 -8.14 -6.66
CA SER A 64 -10.12 -7.46 -5.46
C SER A 64 -8.61 -7.61 -5.24
N LEU A 65 -8.03 -8.76 -5.60
CA LEU A 65 -6.57 -8.92 -5.58
C LEU A 65 -5.90 -7.95 -6.58
N ARG A 66 -6.49 -7.83 -7.78
CA ARG A 66 -6.02 -6.88 -8.80
C ARG A 66 -6.10 -5.43 -8.32
N GLU A 67 -7.20 -5.01 -7.70
CA GLU A 67 -7.36 -3.67 -7.10
C GLU A 67 -6.25 -3.38 -6.08
N ILE A 68 -5.96 -4.35 -5.19
CA ILE A 68 -4.89 -4.21 -4.20
C ILE A 68 -3.54 -4.01 -4.91
N VAL A 69 -3.20 -4.88 -5.84
CA VAL A 69 -1.91 -4.83 -6.56
C VAL A 69 -1.77 -3.53 -7.35
N GLU A 70 -2.80 -3.12 -8.09
CA GLU A 70 -2.79 -1.88 -8.86
C GLU A 70 -2.65 -0.68 -7.92
N SER A 71 -3.38 -0.64 -6.82
CA SER A 71 -3.33 0.50 -5.92
C SER A 71 -2.00 0.62 -5.16
N VAL A 72 -1.44 -0.51 -4.72
CA VAL A 72 -0.11 -0.56 -4.10
C VAL A 72 0.96 -0.10 -5.11
N ASN A 73 0.87 -0.54 -6.37
CA ASN A 73 1.77 -0.06 -7.43
C ASN A 73 1.61 1.43 -7.74
N ARG A 74 0.38 1.99 -7.69
CA ARG A 74 0.15 3.44 -7.86
C ARG A 74 0.88 4.27 -6.80
N GLN A 75 1.06 3.74 -5.61
CA GLN A 75 1.83 4.38 -4.53
C GLN A 75 3.35 4.15 -4.63
N GLY A 76 3.82 3.50 -5.70
CA GLY A 76 5.23 3.13 -5.86
C GLY A 76 5.68 2.00 -4.93
N LEU A 77 4.74 1.23 -4.40
CA LEU A 77 4.99 0.11 -3.49
C LEU A 77 4.77 -1.23 -4.20
N GLN A 78 5.23 -2.31 -3.57
CA GLN A 78 5.03 -3.67 -4.04
C GLN A 78 4.64 -4.59 -2.87
N LEU A 79 3.86 -5.63 -3.18
CA LEU A 79 3.55 -6.68 -2.21
C LEU A 79 4.73 -7.65 -2.08
N ALA A 80 4.84 -8.33 -0.94
CA ALA A 80 5.76 -9.43 -0.77
C ALA A 80 5.48 -10.59 -1.75
N GLU A 81 6.54 -11.32 -2.12
CA GLU A 81 6.47 -12.47 -3.02
C GLU A 81 5.89 -13.73 -2.35
#